data_AF-A0AA47MT28-F1
#
_entry.id   AF-A0AA47MT28-F1
#
_cell.length_a   1.000
_cell.length_b   1.000
_cell.length_c   1.000
_cell.angle_alpha   90.00
_cell.angle_beta   90.00
_cell.angle_gamma   90.00
#
_symmetry.space_group_name_H-M   'P 1'
#
loop_
_entity.id
_entity.type
_entity.pdbx_description
1 polymer ?
#
loop_
_entity_poly.entity_id
_entity_poly.type
_entity_poly.pdbx_seq_one_letter_code
_entity_poly.pdbx_strand_id
1 'polypeptide(L)'
;MLLRVIISPQDIRKLRFDSVPHSVDGLKLMLKNTLQLRSSFDLQYEDEDCKDFCNLTLKFGSALLSSPLTSSSAVPSPPASSLSSHTEYFEGRRSQQWPTDFPIPTFLYDVEQRLRQGNDSFRKDGALLSISRDIKSEILEKIAEAIYSFKTYPTPEHFGHVAKALIKKHPCLKEPGSTSGWYGWKHSIMFKMGNYRQKLKAAGCRELMVNSEKRGPGDTRGKRNKVKKPRRSETNFLPDLPQGRDNRSLEEDREKMVQEMRKTTPNLAYIDDAMNATYALRRQEIVEEEPPVAEMTVRWPALFTETGKIVKEFTRLTSMDINSFYEGLDSHLHKLLQLFRLKRFEEIEEMTSLMESLDKDRCEVSSGMFKIIQEVVHNGQDYICNFSVYALYGKASLKHRHLLFFVCFCIKPTEPEEDVIKGMVIGLLLVVEDVKEPLPASYKEVAIVIEEKIVMRHLGDVPNAFVNMMGLLYMLNLSYPKDLKYTFEVIQRLFMGIGSEVCTPKVHSLKNKLLG
;
A
#
# COMPACT_ATOMS: atom_id res chain seq x y z
N MET A 1 9.95 29.17 20.99
CA MET A 1 9.89 28.65 19.59
C MET A 1 11.26 28.79 18.94
N LEU A 2 11.74 27.77 18.23
CA LEU A 2 13.03 27.79 17.54
C LEU A 2 12.78 27.61 16.03
N LEU A 3 13.19 28.58 15.22
CA LEU A 3 12.95 28.59 13.78
C LEU A 3 14.28 28.61 13.04
N ARG A 4 14.42 27.77 12.01
CA ARG A 4 15.46 27.91 10.99
C ARG A 4 14.84 28.68 9.83
N VAL A 5 15.30 29.91 9.61
CA VAL A 5 14.78 30.82 8.59
C VAL A 5 15.79 30.93 7.46
N ILE A 6 15.33 30.73 6.23
CA ILE A 6 16.13 30.84 5.01
C ILE A 6 15.67 32.11 4.30
N ILE A 7 16.52 33.13 4.22
CA ILE A 7 16.23 34.40 3.52
C ILE A 7 16.73 34.30 2.07
N SER A 8 17.89 33.67 1.88
CA SER A 8 18.46 33.30 0.58
C SER A 8 19.27 32.01 0.74
N PRO A 9 19.69 31.34 -0.35
CA PRO A 9 20.52 30.14 -0.27
C PRO A 9 21.83 30.31 0.52
N GLN A 10 22.31 31.55 0.67
CA GLN A 10 23.54 31.87 1.41
C GLN A 10 23.28 32.51 2.79
N ASP A 11 22.03 32.88 3.11
CA ASP A 11 21.66 33.50 4.39
C ASP A 11 20.58 32.67 5.10
N ILE A 12 21.04 31.79 5.98
CA ILE A 12 20.23 30.87 6.78
C ILE A 12 20.52 31.12 8.25
N ARG A 13 19.49 31.47 9.02
CA ARG A 13 19.62 31.85 10.42
C ARG A 13 18.75 31.00 11.32
N LYS A 14 19.23 30.75 12.53
CA LYS A 14 18.47 30.06 13.58
C LYS A 14 18.03 31.08 14.61
N LEU A 15 16.73 31.33 14.70
CA LEU A 15 16.12 32.31 15.60
C LEU A 15 15.40 31.62 16.75
N ARG A 16 15.55 32.16 17.96
CA ARG A 16 14.80 31.74 19.13
C ARG A 16 13.88 32.87 19.56
N PHE A 17 12.60 32.54 19.73
CA PHE A 17 11.57 33.44 20.23
C PHE A 17 11.01 32.88 21.54
N ASP A 18 10.80 33.75 22.52
CA ASP A 18 10.34 33.34 23.85
C ASP A 18 8.84 33.05 23.89
N SER A 19 8.07 33.61 22.96
CA SER A 19 6.63 33.38 22.80
C SER A 19 6.27 32.81 21.43
N VAL A 20 5.11 32.14 21.35
CA VAL A 20 4.53 31.63 20.09
C VAL A 20 3.44 32.61 19.66
N PRO A 21 3.53 33.21 18.46
CA PRO A 21 2.49 34.13 17.98
C PRO A 21 1.17 33.39 17.72
N HIS A 22 0.06 34.06 18.01
CA HIS A 22 -1.30 33.52 17.81
C HIS A 22 -1.85 33.68 16.38
N SER A 23 -1.10 34.36 15.48
CA SER A 23 -1.49 34.56 14.08
C SER A 23 -0.28 34.55 13.15
N VAL A 24 -0.52 34.25 11.87
CA VAL A 24 0.53 34.29 10.83
C VAL A 24 1.05 35.71 10.62
N ASP A 25 0.17 36.73 10.69
CA ASP A 25 0.58 38.12 10.60
C ASP A 25 1.45 38.55 11.79
N GLY A 26 1.14 38.05 13.00
CA GLY A 26 1.98 38.24 14.19
C GLY A 26 3.37 37.62 14.00
N LEU A 27 3.45 36.42 13.41
CA LEU A 27 4.72 35.78 13.08
C LEU A 27 5.51 36.57 12.02
N LYS A 28 4.84 37.06 10.96
CA LYS A 28 5.47 37.91 9.93
C LYS A 28 6.05 39.19 10.55
N LEU A 29 5.34 39.84 11.47
CA LEU A 29 5.82 41.05 12.16
C LEU A 29 7.05 40.75 13.05
N MET A 30 7.02 39.65 13.81
CA MET A 30 8.15 39.23 14.64
C MET A 30 9.42 38.96 13.81
N LEU A 31 9.27 38.27 12.68
CA LEU A 31 10.38 37.98 11.76
C LEU A 31 10.90 39.25 11.09
N LYS A 32 10.01 40.16 10.67
CA LYS A 32 10.37 41.44 10.05
C LYS A 32 11.25 42.29 10.98
N ASN A 33 10.84 42.41 12.26
CA ASN A 33 11.57 43.21 13.25
C ASN A 33 12.91 42.58 13.62
N THR A 34 12.95 41.26 13.82
CA THR A 34 14.16 40.54 14.26
C THR A 34 15.22 40.45 13.14
N LEU A 35 14.78 40.33 11.89
CA LEU A 35 15.66 40.23 10.72
C LEU A 35 15.87 41.57 10.00
N GLN A 36 15.28 42.66 10.52
CA GLN A 36 15.33 44.01 9.96
C GLN A 36 14.97 44.08 8.45
N LEU A 37 13.98 43.28 8.04
CA LEU A 37 13.58 43.19 6.64
C LEU A 37 12.79 44.44 6.23
N ARG A 38 13.27 45.15 5.19
CA ARG A 38 12.67 46.42 4.73
C ARG A 38 11.40 46.22 3.88
N SER A 39 11.24 45.04 3.25
CA SER A 39 10.16 44.73 2.30
C SER A 39 9.11 43.77 2.89
N SER A 40 7.92 43.72 2.28
CA SER A 40 6.93 42.65 2.53
C SER A 40 7.43 41.32 1.98
N PHE A 41 7.12 40.23 2.67
CA PHE A 41 7.53 38.89 2.27
C PHE A 41 6.42 37.87 2.53
N ASP A 42 6.47 36.77 1.77
CA ASP A 42 5.64 35.59 2.01
C ASP A 42 6.40 34.58 2.83
N LEU A 43 5.67 33.92 3.74
CA LEU A 43 6.26 32.92 4.62
C LEU A 43 6.01 31.56 4.00
N GLN A 44 7.09 30.82 3.77
CA GLN A 44 7.03 29.42 3.40
C GLN A 44 7.58 28.57 4.53
N TYR A 45 7.03 27.37 4.70
CA TYR A 45 7.54 26.39 5.65
C TYR A 45 7.81 25.07 4.92
N GLU A 46 8.85 24.37 5.35
CA GLU A 46 9.16 23.03 4.86
C GLU A 46 8.21 22.04 5.54
N ASP A 47 7.37 21.39 4.73
CA ASP A 47 6.43 20.38 5.20
C ASP A 47 7.05 18.99 4.98
N GLU A 48 7.18 18.20 6.05
CA GLU A 48 7.72 16.84 6.00
C GLU A 48 6.94 15.92 5.04
N ASP A 49 5.67 16.24 4.72
CA ASP A 49 4.83 15.48 3.80
C ASP A 49 5.01 15.87 2.32
N CYS A 50 5.54 17.07 2.02
CA CYS A 50 5.66 17.58 0.64
C CYS A 50 7.11 17.58 0.09
N LYS A 51 8.14 17.43 0.94
CA LYS A 51 9.57 17.58 0.56
C LYS A 51 9.86 18.87 -0.23
N ASP A 52 9.02 19.89 -0.08
CA ASP A 52 9.08 21.18 -0.78
C ASP A 52 8.48 22.30 0.12
N PHE A 53 8.74 23.56 -0.21
CA PHE A 53 8.34 24.74 0.58
C PHE A 53 6.88 25.12 0.32
N CYS A 54 6.06 25.13 1.38
CA CYS A 54 4.62 25.43 1.33
C CYS A 54 4.32 26.85 1.83
N ASN A 55 3.47 27.61 1.12
CA ASN A 55 3.05 28.96 1.55
C ASN A 55 2.14 28.90 2.79
N LEU A 56 2.51 29.63 3.85
CA LEU A 56 1.70 29.77 5.06
C LEU A 56 0.68 30.92 4.87
N THR A 57 -0.56 30.61 4.49
CA THR A 57 -1.66 31.60 4.37
C THR A 57 -2.91 31.18 5.16
N LEU A 58 -3.49 32.12 5.92
CA LEU A 58 -4.74 31.93 6.66
C LEU A 58 -5.91 32.46 5.83
N LYS A 59 -6.88 31.61 5.48
CA LYS A 59 -8.28 32.02 5.29
C LYS A 59 -9.21 30.97 5.91
N PHE A 60 -9.53 31.18 7.18
CA PHE A 60 -10.70 30.60 7.83
C PHE A 60 -11.88 31.53 7.57
N GLY A 61 -12.92 31.04 6.88
CA GLY A 61 -14.21 31.72 6.75
C GLY A 61 -15.23 31.01 7.62
N SER A 62 -15.76 31.73 8.61
CA SER A 62 -16.79 31.31 9.55
C SER A 62 -18.10 30.92 8.85
N ALA A 63 -18.76 29.89 9.37
CA ALA A 63 -20.11 29.48 9.02
C ALA A 63 -21.17 30.49 9.50
N LEU A 64 -22.30 30.57 8.78
CA LEU A 64 -23.61 30.96 9.33
C LEU A 64 -24.67 29.97 8.82
N LEU A 65 -25.34 29.35 9.79
CA LEU A 65 -26.50 28.46 9.69
C LEU A 65 -27.78 29.29 9.82
N SER A 66 -28.81 29.01 9.00
CA SER A 66 -30.23 29.16 9.35
C SER A 66 -31.17 28.57 8.27
N SER A 67 -31.70 27.35 8.55
CA SER A 67 -33.10 26.82 8.49
C SER A 67 -34.18 27.41 7.53
N PRO A 68 -35.30 26.72 7.17
CA PRO A 68 -36.01 25.72 7.99
C PRO A 68 -36.67 24.49 7.31
N LEU A 69 -37.08 23.56 8.19
CA LEU A 69 -37.98 22.42 7.97
C LEU A 69 -39.35 22.84 7.41
N THR A 70 -39.89 22.02 6.50
CA THR A 70 -41.34 21.85 6.30
C THR A 70 -41.66 20.39 6.00
N SER A 71 -42.77 19.95 6.58
CA SER A 71 -43.26 18.59 6.77
C SER A 71 -44.13 18.04 5.63
N SER A 72 -44.17 16.71 5.59
CA SER A 72 -45.28 15.79 5.20
C SER A 72 -45.78 15.71 3.76
N SER A 73 -45.70 14.50 3.19
CA SER A 73 -46.87 13.78 2.66
C SER A 73 -46.54 12.29 2.46
N ALA A 74 -47.54 11.43 2.70
CA ALA A 74 -47.41 10.00 2.90
C ALA A 74 -48.07 9.16 1.79
N VAL A 75 -47.66 7.88 1.74
CA VAL A 75 -48.37 6.65 1.25
C VAL A 75 -48.35 6.41 -0.29
N PRO A 76 -48.48 5.17 -0.87
CA PRO A 76 -48.45 3.77 -0.35
C PRO A 76 -47.46 2.78 -1.03
N SER A 77 -47.18 1.65 -0.37
CA SER A 77 -46.71 0.36 -0.96
C SER A 77 -47.92 -0.49 -1.43
N PRO A 78 -47.82 -1.42 -2.41
CA PRO A 78 -47.39 -2.83 -2.19
C PRO A 78 -46.91 -3.58 -3.50
N PRO A 79 -46.84 -4.93 -3.62
CA PRO A 79 -46.49 -6.01 -2.68
C PRO A 79 -45.24 -6.83 -3.11
N ALA A 80 -44.81 -7.73 -2.22
CA ALA A 80 -43.73 -8.69 -2.38
C ALA A 80 -43.94 -9.73 -3.49
N SER A 81 -42.89 -10.02 -4.28
CA SER A 81 -42.40 -11.37 -4.61
C SER A 81 -41.32 -11.32 -5.70
N SER A 82 -40.11 -11.78 -5.36
CA SER A 82 -39.28 -12.74 -6.11
C SER A 82 -37.83 -12.60 -5.67
N LEU A 83 -37.33 -13.63 -4.98
CA LEU A 83 -35.91 -13.81 -4.72
C LEU A 83 -35.19 -13.94 -6.06
N SER A 84 -34.33 -12.97 -6.38
CA SER A 84 -33.28 -13.14 -7.36
C SER A 84 -31.98 -12.65 -6.76
N SER A 85 -30.96 -13.48 -6.91
CA SER A 85 -29.58 -13.31 -6.48
C SER A 85 -29.02 -11.95 -6.85
N HIS A 86 -29.09 -11.01 -5.91
CA HIS A 86 -28.22 -9.85 -5.90
C HIS A 86 -27.14 -10.14 -4.87
N THR A 87 -25.95 -10.47 -5.38
CA THR A 87 -24.71 -10.22 -4.68
C THR A 87 -24.77 -8.77 -4.22
N GLU A 88 -25.03 -8.54 -2.94
CA GLU A 88 -24.92 -7.21 -2.35
C GLU A 88 -23.49 -6.74 -2.61
N TYR A 89 -23.35 -5.89 -3.62
CA TYR A 89 -22.17 -5.07 -3.81
C TYR A 89 -22.02 -4.29 -2.51
N PHE A 90 -21.10 -4.71 -1.64
CA PHE A 90 -20.75 -3.99 -0.43
C PHE A 90 -20.26 -2.60 -0.83
N GLU A 91 -21.17 -1.62 -0.77
CA GLU A 91 -20.90 -0.21 -1.05
C GLU A 91 -19.75 0.25 -0.15
N GLY A 92 -18.62 0.62 -0.76
CA GLY A 92 -17.46 1.19 -0.05
C GLY A 92 -16.13 0.44 -0.20
N ARG A 93 -16.09 -0.76 -0.80
CA ARG A 93 -14.82 -1.46 -1.07
C ARG A 93 -14.28 -1.20 -2.46
N ARG A 94 -12.99 -0.93 -2.56
CA ARG A 94 -12.26 -0.75 -3.83
C ARG A 94 -11.91 -2.13 -4.38
N SER A 95 -12.51 -2.53 -5.48
CA SER A 95 -12.21 -3.80 -6.15
C SER A 95 -11.38 -3.64 -7.42
N GLN A 96 -11.23 -2.40 -7.91
CA GLN A 96 -10.61 -2.12 -9.20
C GLN A 96 -9.16 -1.68 -9.06
N GLN A 97 -8.30 -2.22 -9.93
CA GLN A 97 -6.95 -1.74 -10.11
C GLN A 97 -6.95 -0.35 -10.76
N TRP A 98 -5.81 0.35 -10.68
CA TRP A 98 -5.66 1.62 -11.36
C TRP A 98 -5.74 1.40 -12.88
N PRO A 99 -6.68 2.07 -13.59
CA PRO A 99 -6.90 1.82 -15.01
C PRO A 99 -5.76 2.38 -15.87
N THR A 100 -5.52 1.75 -17.03
CA THR A 100 -4.55 2.23 -18.04
C THR A 100 -5.01 3.52 -18.72
N ASP A 101 -6.32 3.67 -18.95
CA ASP A 101 -6.96 4.92 -19.35
C ASP A 101 -7.94 5.33 -18.24
N PHE A 102 -7.64 6.41 -17.52
CA PHE A 102 -8.49 6.84 -16.42
C PHE A 102 -9.88 7.32 -16.92
N PRO A 103 -10.99 6.73 -16.43
CA PRO A 103 -12.33 7.12 -16.85
C PRO A 103 -12.69 8.46 -16.22
N ILE A 104 -12.79 9.51 -17.03
CA ILE A 104 -13.24 10.82 -16.54
C ILE A 104 -14.74 10.75 -16.24
N PRO A 105 -15.16 11.05 -15.00
CA PRO A 105 -16.55 10.96 -14.58
C PRO A 105 -17.45 11.90 -15.39
N THR A 106 -18.76 11.66 -15.28
CA THR A 106 -19.76 12.61 -15.78
C THR A 106 -19.91 13.75 -14.78
N PHE A 107 -19.88 14.97 -15.29
CA PHE A 107 -20.07 16.19 -14.52
C PHE A 107 -21.55 16.59 -14.46
N LEU A 108 -21.88 17.62 -13.68
CA LEU A 108 -23.21 18.23 -13.73
C LEU A 108 -23.60 18.62 -15.16
N TYR A 109 -24.90 18.56 -15.46
CA TYR A 109 -25.41 18.75 -16.82
C TYR A 109 -24.99 20.08 -17.46
N ASP A 110 -25.03 21.18 -16.70
CA ASP A 110 -24.62 22.49 -17.18
C ASP A 110 -23.11 22.57 -17.46
N VAL A 111 -22.29 21.91 -16.63
CA VAL A 111 -20.85 21.76 -16.85
C VAL A 111 -20.57 20.95 -18.10
N GLU A 112 -21.22 19.80 -18.28
CA GLU A 112 -21.10 18.96 -19.48
C GLU A 112 -21.49 19.73 -20.76
N GLN A 113 -22.57 20.51 -20.70
CA GLN A 113 -23.01 21.33 -21.84
C GLN A 113 -21.97 22.39 -22.20
N ARG A 114 -21.39 23.08 -21.21
CA ARG A 114 -20.31 24.06 -21.44
C ARG A 114 -19.05 23.41 -21.97
N LEU A 115 -18.66 22.25 -21.45
CA LEU A 115 -17.51 21.48 -21.94
C LEU A 115 -17.71 21.02 -23.38
N ARG A 116 -18.94 20.61 -23.75
CA ARG A 116 -19.29 20.26 -25.12
C ARG A 116 -19.13 21.45 -26.05
N GLN A 117 -19.74 22.59 -25.71
CA GLN A 117 -19.63 23.83 -26.48
C GLN A 117 -18.16 24.29 -26.60
N GLY A 118 -17.41 24.26 -25.49
CA GLY A 118 -15.99 24.60 -25.49
C GLY A 118 -15.17 23.69 -26.39
N ASN A 119 -15.42 22.37 -26.36
CA ASN A 119 -14.75 21.42 -27.26
C ASN A 119 -15.12 21.65 -28.73
N ASP A 120 -16.36 22.04 -29.02
CA ASP A 120 -16.79 22.37 -30.38
C ASP A 120 -16.09 23.62 -30.90
N SER A 121 -15.95 24.66 -30.07
CA SER A 121 -15.15 25.85 -30.40
C SER A 121 -13.68 25.49 -30.60
N PHE A 122 -13.09 24.74 -29.67
CA PHE A 122 -11.70 24.27 -29.79
C PHE A 122 -11.44 23.51 -31.10
N ARG A 123 -12.40 22.70 -31.57
CA ARG A 123 -12.30 21.99 -32.87
C ARG A 123 -12.38 22.92 -34.07
N LYS A 124 -13.08 24.05 -33.97
CA LYS A 124 -13.26 25.01 -35.07
C LYS A 124 -12.06 25.93 -35.25
N ASP A 125 -11.56 26.51 -34.15
CA ASP A 125 -10.57 27.59 -34.20
C ASP A 125 -9.46 27.47 -33.13
N GLY A 126 -9.45 26.38 -32.35
CA GLY A 126 -8.48 26.19 -31.26
C GLY A 126 -8.79 27.02 -30.00
N ALA A 127 -9.94 27.68 -29.92
CA ALA A 127 -10.31 28.48 -28.76
C ALA A 127 -10.38 27.64 -27.47
N LEU A 128 -9.69 28.13 -26.44
CA LEU A 128 -9.72 27.54 -25.09
C LEU A 128 -10.94 28.03 -24.32
N LEU A 129 -11.52 27.17 -23.49
CA LEU A 129 -12.64 27.52 -22.64
C LEU A 129 -12.14 28.33 -21.44
N SER A 130 -12.71 29.52 -21.24
CA SER A 130 -12.53 30.27 -19.98
C SER A 130 -13.42 29.65 -18.90
N ILE A 131 -12.81 29.11 -17.85
CA ILE A 131 -13.51 28.34 -16.82
C ILE A 131 -13.72 29.22 -15.58
N SER A 132 -14.97 29.35 -15.13
CA SER A 132 -15.29 30.00 -13.86
C SER A 132 -14.81 29.17 -12.66
N ARG A 133 -14.70 29.80 -11.49
CA ARG A 133 -14.28 29.10 -10.26
C ARG A 133 -15.21 27.95 -9.91
N ASP A 134 -16.51 28.11 -10.11
CA ASP A 134 -17.53 27.12 -9.74
C ASP A 134 -17.45 25.87 -10.64
N ILE A 135 -17.34 26.07 -11.95
CA ILE A 135 -17.15 24.96 -12.91
C ILE A 135 -15.87 24.18 -12.59
N LYS A 136 -14.76 24.90 -12.34
CA LYS A 136 -13.50 24.25 -11.98
C LYS A 136 -13.63 23.46 -10.68
N SER A 137 -14.31 23.99 -9.67
CA SER A 137 -14.51 23.31 -8.40
C SER A 137 -15.34 22.02 -8.54
N GLU A 138 -16.39 22.05 -9.36
CA GLU A 138 -17.25 20.90 -9.65
C GLU A 138 -16.48 19.77 -10.34
N ILE A 139 -15.76 20.10 -11.42
CA ILE A 139 -14.91 19.14 -12.16
C ILE A 139 -13.92 18.48 -11.20
N LEU A 140 -13.25 19.28 -10.37
CA LEU A 140 -12.27 18.79 -9.42
C LEU A 140 -12.91 17.91 -8.32
N GLU A 141 -14.10 18.22 -7.82
CA GLU A 141 -14.80 17.39 -6.81
C GLU A 141 -15.14 16.03 -7.41
N LYS A 142 -15.74 15.99 -8.61
CA LYS A 142 -16.08 14.73 -9.28
C LYS A 142 -14.85 13.89 -9.62
N ILE A 143 -13.76 14.53 -10.04
CA ILE A 143 -12.49 13.83 -10.23
C ILE A 143 -11.94 13.29 -8.92
N ALA A 144 -12.02 14.04 -7.81
CA ALA A 144 -11.56 13.56 -6.51
C ALA A 144 -12.39 12.36 -6.01
N GLU A 145 -13.71 12.39 -6.18
CA GLU A 145 -14.61 11.26 -5.92
C GLU A 145 -14.18 10.02 -6.74
N ALA A 146 -13.99 10.19 -8.06
CA ALA A 146 -13.58 9.11 -8.96
C ALA A 146 -12.17 8.58 -8.63
N ILE A 147 -11.21 9.43 -8.28
CA ILE A 147 -9.88 8.99 -7.85
C ILE A 147 -9.99 8.18 -6.56
N TYR A 148 -10.82 8.62 -5.61
CA TYR A 148 -10.98 7.97 -4.32
C TYR A 148 -11.57 6.55 -4.44
N SER A 149 -12.37 6.26 -5.47
CA SER A 149 -12.88 4.90 -5.70
C SER A 149 -11.78 3.91 -6.10
N PHE A 150 -10.62 4.38 -6.58
CA PHE A 150 -9.46 3.55 -6.89
C PHE A 150 -8.39 3.57 -5.81
N LYS A 151 -8.01 4.76 -5.32
CA LYS A 151 -6.93 4.92 -4.33
C LYS A 151 -7.21 6.05 -3.33
N THR A 152 -7.07 5.73 -2.05
CA THR A 152 -7.10 6.70 -0.95
C THR A 152 -5.92 7.67 -1.01
N TYR A 153 -4.73 7.16 -1.30
CA TYR A 153 -3.47 7.93 -1.37
C TYR A 153 -2.80 7.80 -2.74
N PRO A 154 -3.32 8.49 -3.79
CA PRO A 154 -2.69 8.50 -5.10
C PRO A 154 -1.32 9.20 -5.07
N THR A 155 -0.44 8.76 -5.96
CA THR A 155 0.91 9.33 -6.15
C THR A 155 0.91 10.48 -7.16
N PRO A 156 1.98 11.29 -7.24
CA PRO A 156 2.12 12.35 -8.24
C PRO A 156 2.00 11.89 -9.70
N GLU A 157 2.31 10.63 -9.98
CA GLU A 157 2.18 10.02 -11.31
C GLU A 157 0.71 9.77 -11.65
N HIS A 158 -0.06 9.22 -10.71
CA HIS A 158 -1.51 9.04 -10.87
C HIS A 158 -2.20 10.37 -11.17
N PHE A 159 -1.89 11.45 -10.43
CA PHE A 159 -2.47 12.77 -10.70
C PHE A 159 -2.10 13.29 -12.10
N GLY A 160 -0.88 13.03 -12.56
CA GLY A 160 -0.47 13.33 -13.94
C GLY A 160 -1.26 12.53 -14.98
N HIS A 161 -1.50 11.25 -14.72
CA HIS A 161 -2.32 10.40 -15.58
C HIS A 161 -3.76 10.92 -15.68
N VAL A 162 -4.41 11.22 -14.55
CA VAL A 162 -5.78 11.78 -14.56
C VAL A 162 -5.85 13.11 -15.29
N ALA A 163 -4.88 14.01 -15.07
CA ALA A 163 -4.84 15.29 -15.77
C ALA A 163 -4.70 15.12 -17.29
N LYS A 164 -3.86 14.18 -17.75
CA LYS A 164 -3.75 13.84 -19.18
C LYS A 164 -5.07 13.29 -19.72
N ALA A 165 -5.73 12.39 -19.01
CA ALA A 165 -7.03 11.85 -19.41
C ALA A 165 -8.11 12.95 -19.49
N LEU A 166 -8.11 13.90 -18.56
CA LEU A 166 -9.04 15.04 -18.55
C LEU A 166 -8.86 15.89 -19.80
N ILE A 167 -7.63 16.27 -20.13
CA ILE A 167 -7.32 17.07 -21.31
C ILE A 167 -7.56 16.30 -22.61
N LYS A 168 -7.31 14.98 -22.62
CA LYS A 168 -7.62 14.11 -23.76
C LYS A 168 -9.13 14.10 -24.06
N LYS A 169 -9.98 14.00 -23.03
CA LYS A 169 -11.45 14.02 -23.17
C LYS A 169 -11.99 15.43 -23.45
N HIS A 170 -11.40 16.46 -22.85
CA HIS A 170 -11.82 17.84 -22.98
C HIS A 170 -10.65 18.78 -23.38
N PRO A 171 -10.24 18.78 -24.66
CA PRO A 171 -9.14 19.62 -25.14
C PRO A 171 -9.33 21.12 -24.91
N CYS A 172 -10.58 21.59 -24.82
CA CYS A 172 -10.88 22.99 -24.50
C CYS A 172 -10.38 23.43 -23.11
N LEU A 173 -10.05 22.49 -22.21
CA LEU A 173 -9.54 22.78 -20.86
C LEU A 173 -8.02 22.96 -20.81
N LYS A 174 -7.30 22.88 -21.93
CA LYS A 174 -5.83 23.07 -21.94
C LYS A 174 -5.46 24.43 -21.35
N GLU A 175 -4.40 24.44 -20.54
CA GLU A 175 -3.90 25.68 -19.95
C GLU A 175 -3.24 26.59 -21.01
N PRO A 176 -3.64 27.87 -21.11
CA PRO A 176 -3.06 28.81 -22.06
C PRO A 176 -1.54 28.96 -21.82
N GLY A 177 -0.75 28.90 -22.91
CA GLY A 177 0.70 29.10 -22.84
C GLY A 177 1.48 27.94 -22.20
N SER A 178 0.83 26.85 -21.80
CA SER A 178 1.49 25.64 -21.28
C SER A 178 1.89 24.71 -22.42
N THR A 179 3.16 24.31 -22.45
CA THR A 179 3.67 23.30 -23.42
C THR A 179 3.01 21.94 -23.25
N SER A 180 2.57 21.61 -22.04
CA SER A 180 1.90 20.35 -21.70
C SER A 180 0.37 20.46 -21.73
N GLY A 181 -0.19 21.62 -21.36
CA GLY A 181 -1.63 21.86 -21.26
C GLY A 181 -2.34 21.18 -20.08
N TRP A 182 -1.71 20.24 -19.37
CA TRP A 182 -2.31 19.46 -18.27
C TRP A 182 -1.62 19.65 -16.90
N TYR A 183 -0.46 20.30 -16.83
CA TYR A 183 0.38 20.31 -15.63
C TYR A 183 -0.26 21.05 -14.43
N GLY A 184 -0.89 22.21 -14.61
CA GLY A 184 -1.56 22.90 -13.51
C GLY A 184 -2.90 22.24 -13.13
N TRP A 185 -3.52 21.46 -14.03
CA TRP A 185 -4.61 20.55 -13.67
C TRP A 185 -4.14 19.44 -12.73
N LYS A 186 -2.98 18.83 -12.98
CA LYS A 186 -2.39 17.83 -12.07
C LYS A 186 -2.29 18.39 -10.65
N HIS A 187 -1.77 19.60 -10.47
CA HIS A 187 -1.68 20.23 -9.15
C HIS A 187 -3.05 20.56 -8.56
N SER A 188 -3.97 21.11 -9.36
CA SER A 188 -5.33 21.41 -8.92
C SER A 188 -6.06 20.15 -8.41
N ILE A 189 -5.91 19.02 -9.11
CA ILE A 189 -6.46 17.72 -8.74
C ILE A 189 -5.80 17.22 -7.45
N MET A 190 -4.47 17.30 -7.34
CA MET A 190 -3.73 16.89 -6.15
C MET A 190 -4.19 17.64 -4.90
N PHE A 191 -4.32 18.97 -4.98
CA PHE A 191 -4.84 19.79 -3.88
C PHE A 191 -6.28 19.44 -3.54
N LYS A 192 -7.15 19.31 -4.54
CA LYS A 192 -8.55 18.95 -4.31
C LYS A 192 -8.67 17.59 -3.64
N MET A 193 -7.90 16.59 -4.07
CA MET A 193 -7.87 15.26 -3.47
C MET A 193 -7.43 15.32 -1.99
N GLY A 194 -6.48 16.20 -1.66
CA GLY A 194 -6.11 16.49 -0.27
C GLY A 194 -7.29 17.00 0.57
N ASN A 195 -8.01 18.00 0.05
CA ASN A 195 -9.21 18.55 0.71
C ASN A 195 -10.34 17.51 0.83
N TYR A 196 -10.54 16.71 -0.21
CA TYR A 196 -11.55 15.65 -0.24
C TYR A 196 -11.29 14.60 0.84
N ARG A 197 -10.04 14.15 1.02
CA ARG A 197 -9.67 13.29 2.15
C ARG A 197 -9.96 13.94 3.50
N GLN A 198 -9.66 15.23 3.65
CA GLN A 198 -9.91 15.93 4.92
C GLN A 198 -11.42 16.03 5.23
N LYS A 199 -12.26 16.21 4.21
CA LYS A 199 -13.73 16.18 4.31
C LYS A 199 -14.24 14.80 4.74
N LEU A 200 -13.77 13.72 4.10
CA LEU A 200 -14.14 12.35 4.48
C LEU A 200 -13.69 11.98 5.89
N LYS A 201 -12.49 12.42 6.28
CA LYS A 201 -12.00 12.27 7.65
C LYS A 201 -12.89 12.98 8.67
N ALA A 202 -13.33 14.21 8.37
CA ALA A 202 -14.24 14.95 9.24
C ALA A 202 -15.64 14.29 9.33
N ALA A 203 -16.04 13.55 8.29
CA ALA A 203 -17.26 12.76 8.27
C ALA A 203 -17.17 11.43 9.04
N GLY A 204 -16.00 11.08 9.59
CA GLY A 204 -15.84 9.87 10.41
C GLY A 204 -15.26 8.65 9.70
N CYS A 205 -14.73 8.78 8.48
CA CYS A 205 -14.19 7.64 7.73
C CYS A 205 -12.97 7.00 8.44
N ARG A 206 -13.11 5.74 8.88
CA ARG A 206 -12.11 5.05 9.72
C ARG A 206 -10.75 4.93 9.05
N GLU A 207 -10.72 4.61 7.77
CA GLU A 207 -9.49 4.49 6.96
C GLU A 207 -8.62 5.77 7.01
N LEU A 208 -9.25 6.94 7.16
CA LEU A 208 -8.58 8.24 7.24
C LEU A 208 -8.35 8.70 8.68
N MET A 209 -9.18 8.24 9.62
CA MET A 209 -9.10 8.57 11.04
C MET A 209 -7.97 7.84 11.77
N VAL A 210 -7.60 6.62 11.36
CA VAL A 210 -6.53 5.83 12.00
C VAL A 210 -5.21 6.60 12.13
N ASN A 211 -4.97 7.53 11.20
CA ASN A 211 -3.76 8.37 11.15
C ASN A 211 -3.83 9.63 12.03
N SER A 212 -4.98 9.93 12.61
CA SER A 212 -5.34 11.23 13.18
C SER A 212 -5.43 11.30 14.69
N GLU A 213 -5.43 10.15 15.38
CA GLU A 213 -5.53 10.04 16.84
C GLU A 213 -4.32 10.60 17.62
N LYS A 214 -3.45 11.37 16.95
CA LYS A 214 -2.33 12.10 17.56
C LYS A 214 -2.73 13.38 18.30
N ARG A 215 -4.00 13.81 18.23
CA ARG A 215 -4.41 15.16 18.68
C ARG A 215 -5.74 15.21 19.45
N GLY A 216 -6.16 14.12 20.11
CA GLY A 216 -7.28 14.17 21.05
C GLY A 216 -6.87 14.78 22.41
N PRO A 217 -7.75 15.54 23.10
CA PRO A 217 -7.56 15.86 24.51
C PRO A 217 -7.98 14.66 25.39
N GLY A 218 -7.14 14.26 26.36
CA GLY A 218 -7.43 13.18 27.32
C GLY A 218 -6.28 12.18 27.53
N ASP A 219 -6.50 11.19 28.40
CA ASP A 219 -5.54 10.15 28.84
C ASP A 219 -5.01 9.21 27.73
N THR A 220 -5.53 9.30 26.51
CA THR A 220 -5.00 8.60 25.32
C THR A 220 -3.79 9.30 24.69
N ARG A 221 -3.35 10.43 25.26
CA ARG A 221 -2.20 11.22 24.84
C ARG A 221 -0.88 10.46 25.07
N GLY A 222 -0.54 9.54 24.17
CA GLY A 222 0.73 8.82 24.24
C GLY A 222 0.78 7.47 23.54
N LYS A 223 -0.37 6.86 23.24
CA LYS A 223 -0.39 5.67 22.38
C LYS A 223 -0.16 6.12 20.94
N ARG A 224 1.11 6.13 20.51
CA ARG A 224 1.47 6.33 19.10
C ARG A 224 0.74 5.25 18.29
N ASN A 225 -0.28 5.61 17.51
CA ASN A 225 -0.64 4.77 16.37
C ASN A 225 0.60 4.67 15.47
N LYS A 226 1.16 3.46 15.37
CA LYS A 226 2.36 3.14 14.57
C LYS A 226 2.05 3.11 13.07
N VAL A 227 0.79 3.26 12.69
CA VAL A 227 0.31 3.25 11.31
C VAL A 227 -0.16 4.65 10.94
N LYS A 228 0.64 5.36 10.12
CA LYS A 228 0.32 6.71 9.59
C LYS A 228 -0.31 6.68 8.19
N LYS A 229 -0.29 5.52 7.52
CA LYS A 229 -0.77 5.19 6.17
C LYS A 229 -0.60 3.66 6.00
N PRO A 230 -1.39 3.02 5.12
CA PRO A 230 -1.10 1.66 4.68
C PRO A 230 0.35 1.59 4.16
N ARG A 231 1.13 0.61 4.63
CA ARG A 231 2.59 0.57 4.39
C ARG A 231 2.94 0.02 3.01
N ARG A 232 2.01 -0.69 2.38
CA ARG A 232 2.22 -1.51 1.19
C ARG A 232 1.18 -1.23 0.11
N SER A 233 0.71 0.02 0.03
CA SER A 233 -0.27 0.46 -0.97
C SER A 233 -1.59 -0.32 -0.91
N GLU A 234 -1.97 -0.80 0.27
CA GLU A 234 -3.23 -1.51 0.49
C GLU A 234 -4.42 -0.59 0.20
N THR A 235 -5.34 -1.05 -0.65
CA THR A 235 -6.48 -0.28 -1.14
C THR A 235 -7.65 -0.30 -0.17
N ASN A 236 -7.81 -1.36 0.62
CA ASN A 236 -8.89 -1.53 1.60
C ASN A 236 -8.32 -1.75 3.01
N PHE A 237 -7.44 -0.87 3.46
CA PHE A 237 -6.65 -1.09 4.68
C PHE A 237 -7.49 -1.24 5.97
N LEU A 238 -8.49 -0.37 6.13
CA LEU A 238 -9.37 -0.31 7.30
C LEU A 238 -10.76 0.22 6.88
N PRO A 239 -11.62 -0.61 6.26
CA PRO A 239 -12.94 -0.19 5.80
C PRO A 239 -13.91 0.04 6.97
N ASP A 240 -14.90 0.90 6.73
CA ASP A 240 -16.04 1.08 7.63
C ASP A 240 -16.91 -0.19 7.67
N LEU A 241 -17.70 -0.34 8.75
CA LEU A 241 -18.65 -1.45 8.84
C LEU A 241 -19.72 -1.32 7.76
N PRO A 242 -20.24 -2.43 7.21
CA PRO A 242 -21.34 -2.40 6.26
C PRO A 242 -22.56 -1.66 6.83
N GLN A 243 -23.32 -0.98 5.96
CA GLN A 243 -24.48 -0.21 6.38
C GLN A 243 -25.48 -1.10 7.13
N GLY A 244 -25.97 -0.61 8.27
CA GLY A 244 -26.92 -1.35 9.12
C GLY A 244 -26.31 -2.51 9.91
N ARG A 245 -24.99 -2.72 9.85
CA ARG A 245 -24.26 -3.71 10.65
C ARG A 245 -23.47 -3.02 11.75
N ASP A 246 -23.36 -3.70 12.88
CA ASP A 246 -22.55 -3.31 14.03
C ASP A 246 -21.54 -4.41 14.39
N ASN A 247 -20.64 -4.13 15.34
CA ASN A 247 -19.64 -5.12 15.74
C ASN A 247 -20.27 -6.40 16.30
N ARG A 248 -21.37 -6.29 17.03
CA ARG A 248 -22.06 -7.44 17.64
C ARG A 248 -22.61 -8.38 16.56
N SER A 249 -23.37 -7.86 15.60
CA SER A 249 -23.94 -8.68 14.52
C SER A 249 -22.85 -9.33 13.66
N LEU A 250 -21.73 -8.65 13.40
CA LEU A 250 -20.61 -9.24 12.67
C LEU A 250 -19.85 -10.28 13.49
N GLU A 251 -19.76 -10.11 14.81
CA GLU A 251 -19.17 -11.12 15.70
C GLU A 251 -20.04 -12.38 15.75
N GLU A 252 -21.37 -12.24 15.80
CA GLU A 252 -22.30 -13.37 15.70
C GLU A 252 -22.13 -14.14 14.37
N ASP A 253 -21.90 -13.44 13.25
CA ASP A 253 -21.64 -14.09 11.96
C ASP A 253 -20.25 -14.75 11.90
N ARG A 254 -19.23 -14.19 12.56
CA ARG A 254 -17.93 -14.85 12.73
C ARG A 254 -18.10 -16.16 13.52
N GLU A 255 -18.85 -16.15 14.62
CA GLU A 255 -19.07 -17.34 15.44
C GLU A 255 -19.76 -18.45 14.65
N LYS A 256 -20.80 -18.12 13.87
CA LYS A 256 -21.46 -19.08 12.96
C LYS A 256 -20.49 -19.64 11.93
N MET A 257 -19.63 -18.81 11.35
CA MET A 257 -18.59 -19.27 10.42
C MET A 257 -17.63 -20.27 11.09
N VAL A 258 -17.18 -19.99 12.32
CA VAL A 258 -16.32 -20.92 13.07
C VAL A 258 -17.05 -22.22 13.40
N GLN A 259 -18.35 -22.17 13.71
CA GLN A 259 -19.16 -23.37 13.91
C GLN A 259 -19.31 -24.19 12.62
N GLU A 260 -19.51 -23.54 11.47
CA GLU A 260 -19.57 -24.22 10.16
C GLU A 260 -18.28 -24.98 9.87
N MET A 261 -17.13 -24.36 10.14
CA MET A 261 -15.82 -24.98 9.93
C MET A 261 -15.57 -26.23 10.77
N ARG A 262 -16.30 -26.42 11.87
CA ARG A 262 -16.17 -27.61 12.75
C ARG A 262 -16.98 -28.81 12.24
N LYS A 263 -17.82 -28.64 11.22
CA LYS A 263 -18.60 -29.73 10.65
C LYS A 263 -17.70 -30.69 9.88
N THR A 264 -18.09 -31.97 9.81
CA THR A 264 -17.37 -32.99 9.03
C THR A 264 -17.28 -32.63 7.54
N THR A 265 -18.32 -31.96 7.03
CA THR A 265 -18.40 -31.46 5.64
C THR A 265 -18.81 -29.99 5.66
N PRO A 266 -17.86 -29.05 5.82
CA PRO A 266 -18.16 -27.63 5.87
C PRO A 266 -18.71 -27.09 4.55
N ASN A 267 -19.68 -26.18 4.61
CA ASN A 267 -20.13 -25.42 3.45
C ASN A 267 -19.11 -24.33 3.08
N LEU A 268 -18.23 -24.63 2.12
CA LEU A 268 -17.15 -23.72 1.69
C LEU A 268 -17.65 -22.41 1.11
N ALA A 269 -18.79 -22.42 0.41
CA ALA A 269 -19.41 -21.22 -0.15
C ALA A 269 -19.91 -20.29 0.96
N TYR A 270 -20.60 -20.84 1.95
CA TYR A 270 -21.01 -20.07 3.13
C TYR A 270 -19.81 -19.48 3.88
N ILE A 271 -18.72 -20.25 4.05
CA ILE A 271 -17.50 -19.76 4.70
C ILE A 271 -16.89 -18.60 3.88
N ASP A 272 -16.87 -18.68 2.55
CA ASP A 272 -16.39 -17.59 1.70
C ASP A 272 -17.23 -16.31 1.84
N ASP A 273 -18.55 -16.46 1.87
CA ASP A 273 -19.49 -15.34 2.03
C ASP A 273 -19.37 -14.72 3.44
N ALA A 274 -19.28 -15.56 4.47
CA ALA A 274 -19.09 -15.12 5.85
C ALA A 274 -17.74 -14.41 6.02
N MET A 275 -16.66 -14.93 5.43
CA MET A 275 -15.36 -14.26 5.37
C MET A 275 -15.48 -12.89 4.69
N ASN A 276 -16.23 -12.78 3.60
CA ASN A 276 -16.42 -11.51 2.90
C ASN A 276 -17.18 -10.47 3.75
N ALA A 277 -18.29 -10.90 4.37
CA ALA A 277 -19.16 -10.05 5.19
C ALA A 277 -18.42 -9.53 6.43
N THR A 278 -17.60 -10.37 7.05
CA THR A 278 -16.88 -10.06 8.30
C THR A 278 -15.51 -9.40 8.09
N TYR A 279 -15.11 -9.11 6.85
CA TYR A 279 -13.80 -8.52 6.54
C TYR A 279 -13.53 -7.19 7.28
N ALA A 280 -14.53 -6.31 7.40
CA ALA A 280 -14.35 -5.03 8.08
C ALA A 280 -14.05 -5.23 9.57
N LEU A 281 -14.79 -6.14 10.24
CA LEU A 281 -14.54 -6.52 11.63
C LEU A 281 -13.11 -7.09 11.79
N ARG A 282 -12.72 -8.03 10.92
CA ARG A 282 -11.36 -8.59 10.92
C ARG A 282 -10.27 -7.53 10.82
N ARG A 283 -10.41 -6.60 9.88
CA ARG A 283 -9.38 -5.57 9.66
C ARG A 283 -9.26 -4.62 10.84
N GLN A 284 -10.37 -4.31 11.50
CA GLN A 284 -10.35 -3.50 12.71
C GLN A 284 -9.61 -4.20 13.83
N GLU A 285 -9.92 -5.47 14.10
CA GLU A 285 -9.20 -6.28 15.08
C GLU A 285 -7.69 -6.36 14.78
N ILE A 286 -7.31 -6.72 13.55
CA ILE A 286 -5.91 -6.87 13.16
C ILE A 286 -5.11 -5.55 13.24
N VAL A 287 -5.73 -4.41 12.90
CA VAL A 287 -5.04 -3.11 12.82
C VAL A 287 -5.07 -2.36 14.15
N GLU A 288 -6.19 -2.42 14.87
CA GLU A 288 -6.41 -1.64 16.09
C GLU A 288 -5.95 -2.39 17.33
N GLU A 289 -6.12 -3.73 17.36
CA GLU A 289 -5.79 -4.55 18.54
C GLU A 289 -4.41 -5.22 18.44
N GLU A 290 -3.88 -5.42 17.23
CA GLU A 290 -2.59 -6.10 16.95
C GLU A 290 -2.45 -7.45 17.73
N PRO A 291 -3.43 -8.37 17.67
CA PRO A 291 -3.41 -9.60 18.47
C PRO A 291 -2.29 -10.56 18.04
N PRO A 292 -1.76 -11.41 18.94
CA PRO A 292 -0.80 -12.44 18.59
C PRO A 292 -1.36 -13.41 17.53
N VAL A 293 -0.49 -13.92 16.66
CA VAL A 293 -0.90 -14.82 15.57
C VAL A 293 -1.50 -16.11 16.12
N ALA A 294 -1.05 -16.56 17.30
CA ALA A 294 -1.64 -17.69 18.00
C ALA A 294 -3.14 -17.50 18.31
N GLU A 295 -3.56 -16.29 18.65
CA GLU A 295 -4.97 -15.95 18.88
C GLU A 295 -5.73 -15.87 17.55
N MET A 296 -5.13 -15.25 16.54
CA MET A 296 -5.72 -15.14 15.20
C MET A 296 -6.05 -16.50 14.58
N THR A 297 -5.19 -17.51 14.77
CA THR A 297 -5.47 -18.88 14.29
C THR A 297 -6.70 -19.52 14.94
N VAL A 298 -7.07 -19.12 16.16
CA VAL A 298 -8.24 -19.63 16.87
C VAL A 298 -9.48 -18.82 16.52
N ARG A 299 -9.33 -17.50 16.42
CA ARG A 299 -10.44 -16.56 16.22
C ARG A 299 -10.90 -16.49 14.76
N TRP A 300 -9.96 -16.62 13.83
CA TRP A 300 -10.18 -16.59 12.38
C TRP A 300 -9.56 -17.81 11.66
N PRO A 301 -9.96 -19.04 12.02
CA PRO A 301 -9.32 -20.26 11.52
C PRO A 301 -9.37 -20.38 10.00
N ALA A 302 -10.41 -19.84 9.35
CA ALA A 302 -10.56 -19.84 7.89
C ALA A 302 -9.40 -19.18 7.14
N LEU A 303 -8.67 -18.24 7.77
CA LEU A 303 -7.49 -17.62 7.14
C LEU A 303 -6.32 -18.61 6.97
N PHE A 304 -6.32 -19.72 7.70
CA PHE A 304 -5.19 -20.63 7.86
C PHE A 304 -5.46 -22.06 7.36
N THR A 305 -6.62 -22.33 6.76
CA THR A 305 -6.98 -23.69 6.30
C THR A 305 -6.58 -23.99 4.87
N GLU A 306 -6.83 -23.07 3.94
CA GLU A 306 -6.61 -23.27 2.51
C GLU A 306 -5.96 -22.04 1.89
N THR A 307 -5.03 -22.28 0.97
CA THR A 307 -4.33 -21.21 0.21
C THR A 307 -5.31 -20.31 -0.55
N GLY A 308 -6.44 -20.85 -1.02
CA GLY A 308 -7.49 -20.07 -1.69
C GLY A 308 -8.11 -18.97 -0.81
N LYS A 309 -8.15 -19.16 0.52
CA LYS A 309 -8.67 -18.14 1.45
C LYS A 309 -7.67 -16.98 1.60
N ILE A 310 -6.37 -17.28 1.58
CA ILE A 310 -5.30 -16.27 1.55
C ILE A 310 -5.40 -15.43 0.28
N VAL A 311 -5.53 -16.08 -0.88
CA VAL A 311 -5.65 -15.37 -2.18
C VAL A 311 -6.85 -14.41 -2.13
N LYS A 312 -8.04 -14.88 -1.73
CA LYS A 312 -9.24 -14.04 -1.66
C LYS A 312 -9.08 -12.86 -0.70
N GLU A 313 -8.49 -13.09 0.47
CA GLU A 313 -8.29 -12.04 1.47
C GLU A 313 -7.23 -11.02 1.07
N PHE A 314 -6.15 -11.49 0.44
CA PHE A 314 -5.12 -10.65 -0.14
C PHE A 314 -5.69 -9.74 -1.23
N THR A 315 -6.48 -10.30 -2.15
CA THR A 315 -7.18 -9.54 -3.20
C THR A 315 -8.16 -8.54 -2.59
N ARG A 316 -8.89 -8.91 -1.52
CA ARG A 316 -9.75 -7.97 -0.78
C ARG A 316 -8.95 -6.79 -0.21
N LEU A 317 -7.75 -7.00 0.30
CA LEU A 317 -6.92 -5.95 0.92
C LEU A 317 -6.22 -5.04 -0.09
N THR A 318 -5.74 -5.59 -1.20
CA THR A 318 -4.82 -4.90 -2.13
C THR A 318 -5.44 -4.59 -3.48
N SER A 319 -6.57 -5.21 -3.83
CA SER A 319 -7.14 -5.23 -5.19
C SER A 319 -6.21 -5.85 -6.24
N MET A 320 -5.20 -6.62 -5.81
CA MET A 320 -4.20 -7.27 -6.65
C MET A 320 -4.27 -8.78 -6.48
N ASP A 321 -3.95 -9.52 -7.54
CA ASP A 321 -3.79 -10.97 -7.44
C ASP A 321 -2.39 -11.29 -6.88
N ILE A 322 -2.34 -12.10 -5.83
CA ILE A 322 -1.08 -12.53 -5.22
C ILE A 322 -0.24 -13.37 -6.18
N ASN A 323 -0.88 -14.08 -7.12
CA ASN A 323 -0.21 -14.91 -8.12
C ASN A 323 0.53 -14.10 -9.19
N SER A 324 0.29 -12.79 -9.28
CA SER A 324 1.10 -11.88 -10.10
C SER A 324 2.60 -11.97 -9.80
N PHE A 325 2.95 -12.42 -8.59
CA PHE A 325 4.32 -12.78 -8.22
C PHE A 325 5.02 -13.66 -9.26
N TYR A 326 4.36 -14.71 -9.77
CA TYR A 326 4.97 -15.66 -10.69
C TYR A 326 5.25 -15.01 -12.04
N GLU A 327 4.26 -14.31 -12.60
CA GLU A 327 4.41 -13.58 -13.87
C GLU A 327 5.49 -12.50 -13.77
N GLY A 328 5.51 -11.74 -12.67
CA GLY A 328 6.51 -10.70 -12.44
C GLY A 328 7.92 -11.27 -12.25
N LEU A 329 8.04 -12.40 -11.54
CA LEU A 329 9.32 -13.12 -11.41
C LEU A 329 9.81 -13.60 -12.78
N ASP A 330 8.96 -14.29 -13.55
CA ASP A 330 9.28 -14.82 -14.87
C ASP A 330 9.71 -13.70 -15.83
N SER A 331 9.04 -12.55 -15.80
CA SER A 331 9.37 -11.41 -16.66
C SER A 331 10.77 -10.82 -16.40
N HIS A 332 11.28 -10.97 -15.18
CA HIS A 332 12.58 -10.45 -14.78
C HIS A 332 13.66 -11.52 -14.65
N LEU A 333 13.27 -12.80 -14.67
CA LEU A 333 14.09 -13.96 -14.43
C LEU A 333 15.35 -13.98 -15.30
N HIS A 334 15.19 -13.84 -16.61
CA HIS A 334 16.31 -13.88 -17.54
C HIS A 334 17.34 -12.78 -17.25
N LYS A 335 16.86 -11.56 -16.98
CA LYS A 335 17.73 -10.41 -16.71
C LYS A 335 18.40 -10.51 -15.33
N LEU A 336 17.69 -11.02 -14.32
CA LEU A 336 18.27 -11.36 -13.02
C LEU A 336 19.43 -12.34 -13.18
N LEU A 337 19.25 -13.42 -13.94
CA LEU A 337 20.30 -14.39 -14.23
C LEU A 337 21.48 -13.77 -15.01
N GLN A 338 21.23 -12.86 -15.94
CA GLN A 338 22.31 -12.14 -16.64
C GLN A 338 23.11 -11.23 -15.69
N LEU A 339 22.41 -10.38 -14.92
CA LEU A 339 23.03 -9.52 -13.91
C LEU A 339 23.84 -10.33 -12.91
N PHE A 340 23.39 -11.55 -12.65
CA PHE A 340 24.06 -12.51 -11.81
C PHE A 340 25.37 -13.02 -12.42
N ARG A 341 25.33 -13.52 -13.66
CA ARG A 341 26.53 -13.99 -14.39
C ARG A 341 27.60 -12.90 -14.55
N LEU A 342 27.20 -11.64 -14.64
CA LEU A 342 28.11 -10.50 -14.76
C LEU A 342 28.89 -10.23 -13.47
N LYS A 343 28.41 -10.71 -12.32
CA LYS A 343 29.20 -10.70 -11.08
C LYS A 343 30.04 -11.96 -11.03
N ARG A 344 31.37 -11.80 -11.07
CA ARG A 344 32.29 -12.91 -10.82
C ARG A 344 32.27 -13.25 -9.34
N PHE A 345 31.73 -14.42 -9.01
CA PHE A 345 31.78 -15.00 -7.67
C PHE A 345 33.03 -15.86 -7.50
N GLU A 346 34.19 -15.28 -7.82
CA GLU A 346 35.50 -15.96 -7.76
C GLU A 346 35.82 -16.53 -6.36
N GLU A 347 35.08 -16.12 -5.32
CA GLU A 347 35.25 -16.57 -3.93
C GLU A 347 34.10 -17.45 -3.39
N ILE A 348 33.07 -17.78 -4.18
CA ILE A 348 31.92 -18.59 -3.71
C ILE A 348 31.72 -19.80 -4.65
N GLU A 349 32.43 -20.88 -4.36
CA GLU A 349 32.44 -22.14 -5.15
C GLU A 349 31.04 -22.76 -5.29
N GLU A 350 30.24 -22.73 -4.21
CA GLU A 350 28.84 -23.19 -4.21
C GLU A 350 27.98 -22.47 -5.25
N MET A 351 28.25 -21.19 -5.46
CA MET A 351 27.46 -20.32 -6.34
C MET A 351 27.81 -20.51 -7.81
N THR A 352 29.09 -20.77 -8.09
CA THR A 352 29.55 -21.19 -9.42
C THR A 352 28.94 -22.55 -9.78
N SER A 353 28.93 -23.50 -8.85
CA SER A 353 28.30 -24.82 -9.02
C SER A 353 26.78 -24.73 -9.24
N LEU A 354 26.08 -23.87 -8.49
CA LEU A 354 24.64 -23.64 -8.65
C LEU A 354 24.32 -23.09 -10.04
N MET A 355 25.07 -22.10 -10.52
CA MET A 355 24.90 -21.51 -11.85
C MET A 355 25.15 -22.52 -12.98
N GLU A 356 26.17 -23.35 -12.84
CA GLU A 356 26.42 -24.46 -13.78
C GLU A 356 25.30 -25.51 -13.77
N SER A 357 24.64 -25.73 -12.61
CA SER A 357 23.47 -26.61 -12.51
C SER A 357 22.24 -26.03 -13.23
N LEU A 358 22.02 -24.71 -13.12
CA LEU A 358 20.92 -24.00 -13.79
C LEU A 358 21.07 -24.02 -15.32
N ASP A 359 22.30 -24.05 -15.83
CA ASP A 359 22.57 -24.17 -17.27
C ASP A 359 22.33 -25.60 -17.82
N LYS A 360 22.43 -26.62 -16.95
CA LYS A 360 22.18 -28.04 -17.27
C LYS A 360 20.69 -28.41 -17.19
N ASP A 361 19.95 -27.88 -16.23
CA ASP A 361 18.53 -28.20 -15.98
C ASP A 361 17.56 -27.24 -16.69
N ARG A 362 17.62 -27.13 -18.02
CA ARG A 362 16.72 -26.27 -18.82
C ARG A 362 15.22 -26.66 -18.75
N CYS A 363 14.83 -27.69 -18.00
CA CYS A 363 13.50 -28.30 -18.09
C CYS A 363 12.65 -28.28 -16.80
N GLU A 364 13.14 -27.81 -15.65
CA GLU A 364 12.31 -27.70 -14.44
C GLU A 364 12.25 -26.27 -13.91
N VAL A 365 11.30 -25.50 -14.44
CA VAL A 365 11.01 -24.11 -14.05
C VAL A 365 10.81 -23.96 -12.53
N SER A 366 10.22 -24.95 -11.85
CA SER A 366 9.99 -24.94 -10.40
C SER A 366 11.29 -25.08 -9.57
N SER A 367 12.25 -25.90 -10.00
CA SER A 367 13.56 -26.06 -9.35
C SER A 367 14.44 -24.82 -9.56
N GLY A 368 14.39 -24.24 -10.77
CA GLY A 368 15.01 -22.95 -11.08
C GLY A 368 14.41 -21.80 -10.26
N MET A 369 13.09 -21.69 -10.17
CA MET A 369 12.41 -20.70 -9.32
C MET A 369 12.76 -20.87 -7.84
N PHE A 370 12.81 -22.10 -7.33
CA PHE A 370 13.24 -22.36 -5.96
C PHE A 370 14.67 -21.86 -5.71
N LYS A 371 15.63 -22.23 -6.57
CA LYS A 371 17.03 -21.81 -6.51
C LYS A 371 17.22 -20.30 -6.68
N ILE A 372 16.34 -19.62 -7.43
CA ILE A 372 16.43 -18.19 -7.73
C ILE A 372 15.71 -17.34 -6.69
N ILE A 373 14.58 -17.78 -6.13
CA ILE A 373 13.99 -17.19 -4.91
C ILE A 373 15.00 -17.35 -3.77
N GLN A 374 15.65 -18.50 -3.68
CA GLN A 374 16.83 -18.74 -2.85
C GLN A 374 17.86 -17.63 -3.10
N GLU A 375 18.34 -17.44 -4.31
CA GLU A 375 19.40 -16.48 -4.61
C GLU A 375 19.04 -14.99 -4.46
N VAL A 376 17.82 -14.59 -4.83
CA VAL A 376 17.28 -13.23 -4.63
C VAL A 376 17.08 -12.94 -3.15
N VAL A 377 16.70 -13.94 -2.35
CA VAL A 377 16.67 -13.81 -0.89
C VAL A 377 18.09 -13.79 -0.34
N HIS A 378 19.01 -14.66 -0.80
CA HIS A 378 20.41 -14.77 -0.36
C HIS A 378 21.22 -13.48 -0.56
N ASN A 379 21.14 -12.93 -1.77
CA ASN A 379 22.00 -11.84 -2.23
C ASN A 379 21.21 -10.57 -2.51
N GLY A 380 19.89 -10.57 -2.31
CA GLY A 380 19.07 -9.36 -2.40
C GLY A 380 19.66 -8.23 -1.56
N GLN A 381 20.25 -8.53 -0.40
CA GLN A 381 21.05 -7.54 0.33
C GLN A 381 22.39 -7.23 -0.33
N ASP A 382 23.18 -8.15 -0.88
CA ASP A 382 24.49 -7.82 -1.51
C ASP A 382 24.42 -7.20 -2.91
N TYR A 383 23.29 -7.33 -3.61
CA TYR A 383 22.95 -6.54 -4.80
C TYR A 383 22.40 -5.16 -4.44
N ILE A 384 21.81 -5.02 -3.25
CA ILE A 384 21.19 -3.77 -2.75
C ILE A 384 22.10 -3.03 -1.74
N CYS A 385 23.16 -3.66 -1.27
CA CYS A 385 24.21 -3.18 -0.37
C CYS A 385 25.57 -3.44 -1.03
N ASN A 386 25.76 -2.94 -2.25
CA ASN A 386 27.10 -2.62 -2.71
C ASN A 386 27.16 -1.24 -3.38
N PHE A 387 26.98 -0.25 -2.52
CA PHE A 387 27.94 0.84 -2.45
C PHE A 387 28.27 0.98 -0.95
N SER A 388 29.55 0.80 -0.59
CA SER A 388 30.21 1.15 0.69
C SER A 388 30.30 0.18 1.90
N VAL A 389 30.31 -1.15 1.76
CA VAL A 389 30.67 -2.05 2.90
C VAL A 389 31.95 -2.88 2.70
N TYR A 390 32.63 -2.79 1.56
CA TYR A 390 33.95 -3.43 1.37
C TYR A 390 35.15 -2.69 2.01
N ALA A 391 34.93 -1.68 2.86
CA ALA A 391 36.01 -0.86 3.41
C ALA A 391 36.34 -1.08 4.89
N LEU A 392 35.63 -1.95 5.63
CA LEU A 392 35.93 -2.18 7.04
C LEU A 392 35.78 -3.66 7.39
N TYR A 393 36.81 -4.19 8.05
CA TYR A 393 36.99 -5.54 8.60
C TYR A 393 37.73 -6.55 7.73
N GLY A 394 39.05 -6.41 7.78
CA GLY A 394 39.95 -7.55 7.68
C GLY A 394 39.79 -8.51 8.86
N LYS A 395 40.06 -9.80 8.58
CA LYS A 395 40.37 -10.89 9.51
C LYS A 395 39.59 -10.91 10.84
N ALA A 396 38.44 -11.60 10.85
CA ALA A 396 38.08 -12.59 11.88
C ALA A 396 36.67 -13.17 11.63
N SER A 397 36.58 -14.50 11.57
CA SER A 397 35.36 -15.31 11.77
C SER A 397 34.27 -15.19 10.69
N LEU A 398 34.21 -16.20 9.82
CA LEU A 398 33.03 -16.56 9.01
C LEU A 398 31.84 -16.83 9.97
N LYS A 399 31.06 -15.80 10.26
CA LYS A 399 29.75 -15.84 10.95
C LYS A 399 28.66 -15.24 10.07
N HIS A 400 28.71 -15.47 8.76
CA HIS A 400 27.62 -15.11 7.86
C HIS A 400 26.71 -16.31 7.65
N ARG A 401 25.80 -16.52 8.62
CA ARG A 401 24.62 -17.36 8.40
C ARG A 401 23.83 -16.74 7.23
N HIS A 402 23.81 -17.50 6.14
CA HIS A 402 23.29 -17.16 4.82
C HIS A 402 21.85 -16.62 4.84
N LEU A 403 21.50 -15.67 3.97
CA LEU A 403 20.17 -15.02 3.98
C LEU A 403 18.98 -15.97 3.66
N LEU A 404 19.22 -17.12 3.01
CA LEU A 404 18.21 -18.20 2.92
C LEU A 404 17.92 -18.88 4.24
N PHE A 405 18.96 -18.98 5.07
CA PHE A 405 18.88 -19.50 6.43
C PHE A 405 17.99 -18.63 7.32
N PHE A 406 17.59 -17.44 6.84
CA PHE A 406 16.72 -16.52 7.56
C PHE A 406 15.23 -16.76 7.29
N VAL A 407 14.88 -17.40 6.16
CA VAL A 407 13.48 -17.65 5.79
C VAL A 407 13.19 -19.15 5.76
N CYS A 408 14.06 -20.00 5.20
CA CYS A 408 13.84 -21.44 5.15
C CYS A 408 14.69 -22.18 6.19
N PHE A 409 14.04 -22.99 7.01
CA PHE A 409 14.68 -23.80 8.06
C PHE A 409 14.44 -25.27 7.78
N CYS A 410 15.50 -26.07 7.74
CA CYS A 410 15.38 -27.51 7.55
C CYS A 410 15.20 -28.21 8.90
N ILE A 411 14.32 -29.20 8.95
CA ILE A 411 14.13 -30.06 10.11
C ILE A 411 14.08 -31.52 9.68
N LYS A 412 14.73 -32.40 10.46
CA LYS A 412 14.56 -33.84 10.28
C LYS A 412 13.25 -34.30 10.94
N PRO A 413 12.52 -35.28 10.38
CA PRO A 413 11.30 -35.81 11.00
C PRO A 413 11.47 -36.31 12.45
N THR A 414 12.70 -36.61 12.86
CA THR A 414 13.05 -37.07 14.21
C THR A 414 13.33 -35.95 15.21
N GLU A 415 13.46 -34.71 14.75
CA GLU A 415 13.78 -33.55 15.59
C GLU A 415 12.50 -32.87 16.09
N PRO A 416 12.48 -32.36 17.33
CA PRO A 416 11.34 -31.63 17.86
C PRO A 416 11.18 -30.28 17.15
N GLU A 417 10.02 -30.06 16.53
CA GLU A 417 9.69 -28.81 15.83
C GLU A 417 9.80 -27.59 16.74
N GLU A 418 9.42 -27.73 18.00
CA GLU A 418 9.44 -26.67 19.02
C GLU A 418 10.83 -26.05 19.20
N ASP A 419 11.89 -26.86 19.15
CA ASP A 419 13.26 -26.37 19.30
C ASP A 419 13.73 -25.60 18.06
N VAL A 420 13.24 -25.98 16.87
CA VAL A 420 13.59 -25.34 15.60
C VAL A 420 12.83 -24.03 15.41
N ILE A 421 11.54 -24.00 15.76
CA ILE A 421 10.70 -22.80 15.58
C ILE A 421 10.91 -21.73 16.65
N LYS A 422 11.58 -22.08 17.75
CA LYS A 422 11.89 -21.14 18.83
C LYS A 422 12.72 -19.95 18.33
N GLY A 423 12.27 -18.74 18.60
CA GLY A 423 12.86 -17.49 18.11
C GLY A 423 12.52 -17.14 16.66
N MET A 424 11.77 -17.98 15.93
CA MET A 424 11.35 -17.67 14.56
C MET A 424 10.21 -16.64 14.57
N VAL A 425 10.49 -15.45 14.05
CA VAL A 425 9.48 -14.41 13.86
C VAL A 425 8.59 -14.72 12.65
N ILE A 426 9.22 -15.12 11.54
CA ILE A 426 8.54 -15.57 10.33
C ILE A 426 9.50 -16.44 9.50
N GLY A 427 9.01 -17.54 8.95
CA GLY A 427 9.78 -18.39 8.06
C GLY A 427 8.98 -19.56 7.50
N LEU A 428 9.67 -20.34 6.66
CA LEU A 428 9.26 -21.60 6.09
C LEU A 428 10.05 -22.72 6.77
N LEU A 429 9.36 -23.76 7.20
CA LEU A 429 9.95 -24.97 7.75
C LEU A 429 9.88 -26.06 6.69
N LEU A 430 11.04 -26.62 6.32
CA LEU A 430 11.21 -27.67 5.33
C LEU A 430 11.51 -28.99 6.03
N VAL A 431 10.63 -29.96 5.88
CA VAL A 431 10.83 -31.31 6.45
C VAL A 431 11.65 -32.14 5.47
N VAL A 432 12.85 -32.55 5.88
CA VAL A 432 13.86 -33.17 5.00
C VAL A 432 14.43 -34.44 5.63
N GLU A 433 14.74 -35.45 4.82
CA GLU A 433 15.31 -36.71 5.35
C GLU A 433 16.76 -36.55 5.80
N ASP A 434 17.53 -35.75 5.07
CA ASP A 434 18.93 -35.48 5.38
C ASP A 434 19.22 -33.98 5.25
N VAL A 435 19.71 -33.40 6.34
CA VAL A 435 20.09 -31.97 6.39
C VAL A 435 21.54 -31.91 5.92
N LYS A 436 21.72 -31.84 4.60
CA LYS A 436 23.01 -31.53 3.98
C LYS A 436 22.98 -30.07 3.50
N GLU A 437 24.10 -29.37 3.63
CA GLU A 437 24.32 -28.09 2.94
C GLU A 437 24.89 -28.38 1.54
N PRO A 438 24.47 -27.64 0.49
CA PRO A 438 23.42 -26.62 0.45
C PRO A 438 21.99 -27.22 0.54
N LEU A 439 20.95 -26.37 0.72
CA LEU A 439 19.53 -26.76 0.86
C LEU A 439 19.16 -28.00 0.03
N PRO A 440 18.45 -28.98 0.63
CA PRO A 440 18.29 -30.28 0.02
C PRO A 440 17.48 -30.18 -1.28
N ALA A 441 17.92 -30.95 -2.28
CA ALA A 441 17.27 -31.02 -3.59
C ALA A 441 15.82 -31.52 -3.52
N SER A 442 15.41 -32.15 -2.41
CA SER A 442 14.06 -32.60 -2.15
C SER A 442 13.68 -32.41 -0.67
N TYR A 443 12.40 -32.16 -0.43
CA TYR A 443 11.78 -32.06 0.89
C TYR A 443 10.42 -32.78 0.85
N LYS A 444 9.97 -33.28 2.01
CA LYS A 444 8.70 -33.97 2.16
C LYS A 444 7.53 -33.01 2.30
N GLU A 445 7.77 -31.91 2.99
CA GLU A 445 6.73 -30.94 3.34
C GLU A 445 7.35 -29.56 3.54
N VAL A 446 6.56 -28.54 3.24
CA VAL A 446 6.82 -27.15 3.63
C VAL A 446 5.66 -26.61 4.47
N ALA A 447 6.01 -25.95 5.57
CA ALA A 447 5.10 -25.31 6.51
C ALA A 447 5.47 -23.83 6.72
N ILE A 448 4.50 -22.99 7.08
CA ILE A 448 4.75 -21.59 7.43
C ILE A 448 4.76 -21.46 8.95
N VAL A 449 5.79 -20.80 9.47
CA VAL A 449 5.97 -20.45 10.87
C VAL A 449 5.85 -18.94 11.03
N ILE A 450 5.03 -18.48 11.97
CA ILE A 450 4.91 -17.08 12.36
C ILE A 450 4.80 -17.02 13.88
N GLU A 451 5.58 -16.14 14.51
CA GLU A 451 5.61 -15.98 15.98
C GLU A 451 5.78 -17.32 16.71
N GLU A 452 6.80 -18.09 16.31
CA GLU A 452 7.14 -19.41 16.88
C GLU A 452 6.00 -20.45 16.78
N LYS A 453 5.01 -20.23 15.91
CA LYS A 453 3.89 -21.13 15.70
C LYS A 453 3.79 -21.56 14.24
N ILE A 454 3.63 -22.86 14.01
CA ILE A 454 3.27 -23.37 12.68
C ILE A 454 1.81 -23.00 12.41
N VAL A 455 1.61 -22.11 11.44
CA VAL A 455 0.28 -21.58 11.10
C VAL A 455 -0.34 -22.28 9.90
N MET A 456 0.47 -22.87 9.02
CA MET A 456 0.01 -23.62 7.85
C MET A 456 0.98 -24.74 7.50
N ARG A 457 0.45 -25.81 6.92
CA ARG A 457 1.16 -27.04 6.52
C ARG A 457 0.76 -27.47 5.11
N HIS A 458 1.49 -28.44 4.57
CA HIS A 458 1.18 -29.09 3.29
C HIS A 458 1.02 -28.11 2.11
N LEU A 459 1.88 -27.10 2.01
CA LEU A 459 1.77 -26.02 1.00
C LEU A 459 2.30 -26.40 -0.39
N GLY A 460 2.55 -27.69 -0.62
CA GLY A 460 3.12 -28.21 -1.86
C GLY A 460 4.60 -27.90 -1.95
N ASP A 461 4.94 -26.79 -2.60
CA ASP A 461 6.31 -26.36 -2.85
C ASP A 461 6.69 -25.04 -2.18
N VAL A 462 7.98 -24.76 -2.11
CA VAL A 462 8.51 -23.55 -1.47
C VAL A 462 8.05 -22.25 -2.15
N PRO A 463 8.06 -22.10 -3.49
CA PRO A 463 7.47 -20.92 -4.13
C PRO A 463 6.02 -20.65 -3.67
N ASN A 464 5.17 -21.68 -3.69
CA ASN A 464 3.80 -21.60 -3.21
C ASN A 464 3.73 -21.23 -1.72
N ALA A 465 4.53 -21.88 -0.87
CA ALA A 465 4.58 -21.56 0.55
C ALA A 465 5.03 -20.12 0.80
N PHE A 466 6.00 -19.63 0.03
CA PHE A 466 6.50 -18.27 0.11
C PHE A 466 5.43 -17.24 -0.31
N VAL A 467 4.70 -17.49 -1.39
CA VAL A 467 3.58 -16.63 -1.82
C VAL A 467 2.49 -16.59 -0.76
N ASN A 468 2.14 -17.73 -0.15
CA ASN A 468 1.18 -17.77 0.95
C ASN A 468 1.69 -17.03 2.20
N MET A 469 2.98 -17.15 2.52
CA MET A 469 3.62 -16.38 3.59
C MET A 469 3.56 -14.87 3.32
N MET A 470 3.78 -14.44 2.06
CA MET A 470 3.56 -13.05 1.63
C MET A 470 2.11 -12.62 1.85
N GLY A 471 1.15 -13.48 1.53
CA GLY A 471 -0.27 -13.23 1.77
C GLY A 471 -0.58 -12.99 3.25
N LEU A 472 -0.09 -13.89 4.12
CA LEU A 472 -0.26 -13.79 5.57
C LEU A 472 0.38 -12.52 6.15
N LEU A 473 1.57 -12.13 5.67
CA LEU A 473 2.22 -10.87 6.06
C LEU A 473 1.32 -9.65 5.82
N TYR A 474 0.55 -9.64 4.74
CA TYR A 474 -0.40 -8.56 4.43
C TYR A 474 -1.68 -8.68 5.25
N MET A 475 -2.29 -9.86 5.25
CA MET A 475 -3.56 -10.12 5.92
C MET A 475 -3.48 -9.84 7.42
N LEU A 476 -2.38 -10.23 8.06
CA LEU A 476 -2.11 -10.04 9.48
C LEU A 476 -1.40 -8.72 9.80
N ASN A 477 -1.20 -7.84 8.81
CA ASN A 477 -0.54 -6.53 9.00
C ASN A 477 0.88 -6.61 9.63
N LEU A 478 1.59 -7.72 9.40
CA LEU A 478 2.90 -7.98 9.99
C LEU A 478 3.99 -7.18 9.27
N SER A 479 4.99 -6.70 10.01
CA SER A 479 6.12 -5.97 9.43
C SER A 479 7.09 -6.92 8.72
N TYR A 480 7.70 -6.49 7.62
CA TYR A 480 8.80 -7.26 7.02
C TYR A 480 9.99 -7.35 8.00
N PRO A 481 10.71 -8.48 8.03
CA PRO A 481 11.97 -8.58 8.76
C PRO A 481 12.90 -7.44 8.36
N LYS A 482 13.47 -6.73 9.34
CA LYS A 482 14.25 -5.50 9.11
C LYS A 482 15.45 -5.75 8.21
N ASP A 483 16.07 -6.90 8.38
CA ASP A 483 17.25 -7.31 7.61
C ASP A 483 16.83 -7.57 6.15
N LEU A 484 15.67 -8.16 5.91
CA LEU A 484 15.19 -8.49 4.56
C LEU A 484 14.35 -7.37 3.90
N LYS A 485 14.32 -6.15 4.47
CA LYS A 485 13.39 -5.09 4.03
C LYS A 485 13.44 -4.79 2.52
N TYR A 486 14.63 -4.83 1.91
CA TYR A 486 14.80 -4.53 0.48
C TYR A 486 14.41 -5.73 -0.40
N THR A 487 14.64 -6.95 0.07
CA THR A 487 14.21 -8.19 -0.59
C THR A 487 12.69 -8.21 -0.69
N PHE A 488 11.99 -8.00 0.44
CA PHE A 488 10.53 -7.92 0.46
C PHE A 488 9.99 -6.73 -0.37
N GLU A 489 10.73 -5.61 -0.42
CA GLU A 489 10.38 -4.48 -1.28
C GLU A 489 10.50 -4.82 -2.78
N VAL A 490 11.54 -5.54 -3.20
CA VAL A 490 11.69 -6.03 -4.59
C VAL A 490 10.53 -6.95 -4.95
N ILE A 491 10.24 -7.93 -4.08
CA ILE A 491 9.15 -8.88 -4.30
C ILE A 491 7.82 -8.13 -4.43
N GLN A 492 7.52 -7.25 -3.48
CA GLN A 492 6.30 -6.46 -3.50
C GLN A 492 6.19 -5.58 -4.76
N ARG A 493 7.23 -4.82 -5.09
CA ARG A 493 7.13 -3.74 -6.09
C ARG A 493 7.41 -4.20 -7.51
N LEU A 494 8.32 -5.15 -7.68
CA LEU A 494 8.74 -5.62 -8.99
C LEU A 494 8.03 -6.90 -9.38
N PHE A 495 7.90 -7.87 -8.47
CA PHE A 495 7.28 -9.15 -8.81
C PHE A 495 5.76 -9.13 -8.63
N MET A 496 5.24 -8.53 -7.56
CA MET A 496 3.78 -8.44 -7.35
C MET A 496 3.16 -7.16 -7.95
N GLY A 497 3.98 -6.22 -8.43
CA GLY A 497 3.52 -4.95 -9.00
C GLY A 497 2.86 -3.97 -8.01
N ILE A 498 2.92 -4.23 -6.70
CA ILE A 498 2.23 -3.46 -5.67
C ILE A 498 3.03 -2.21 -5.30
N GLY A 499 2.49 -1.04 -5.63
CA GLY A 499 3.17 0.23 -5.38
C GLY A 499 4.44 0.39 -6.23
N SER A 500 4.47 -0.19 -7.43
CA SER A 500 5.60 -0.19 -8.36
C SER A 500 6.05 1.22 -8.78
N GLU A 501 5.18 2.21 -8.60
CA GLU A 501 5.40 3.64 -8.85
C GLU A 501 6.30 4.33 -7.81
N VAL A 502 6.43 3.79 -6.59
CA VAL A 502 7.31 4.34 -5.56
C VAL A 502 8.29 3.28 -5.12
N CYS A 503 9.55 3.38 -5.55
CA CYS A 503 10.64 2.50 -5.09
C CYS A 503 11.62 3.27 -4.20
N THR A 504 12.29 2.60 -3.26
CA THR A 504 13.49 3.18 -2.65
C THR A 504 14.57 3.36 -3.73
N PRO A 505 15.52 4.31 -3.58
CA PRO A 505 16.56 4.53 -4.59
C PRO A 505 17.32 3.23 -4.95
N LYS A 506 17.48 2.36 -3.96
CA LYS A 506 18.08 1.03 -4.06
C LYS A 506 17.28 0.10 -4.99
N VAL A 507 15.99 -0.11 -4.71
CA VAL A 507 15.12 -0.96 -5.55
C VAL A 507 14.90 -0.33 -6.92
N HIS A 508 14.83 1.00 -7.01
CA HIS A 508 14.73 1.71 -8.28
C HIS A 508 15.97 1.49 -9.18
N SER A 509 17.18 1.45 -8.60
CA SER A 509 18.39 1.13 -9.35
C SER A 509 18.35 -0.29 -9.92
N LEU A 510 17.88 -1.27 -9.14
CA LEU A 510 17.67 -2.63 -9.64
C LEU A 510 16.60 -2.67 -10.74
N LYS A 511 15.45 -2.02 -10.53
CA LYS A 511 14.38 -1.90 -11.53
C LYS A 511 14.91 -1.42 -12.88
N ASN A 512 15.73 -0.36 -12.88
CA ASN A 512 16.34 0.16 -14.11
C ASN A 512 17.25 -0.85 -14.80
N LYS A 513 18.04 -1.63 -14.03
CA LYS A 513 18.90 -2.69 -14.57
C LYS A 513 18.10 -3.90 -15.08
N LEU A 514 16.89 -4.10 -14.59
CA LEU A 514 16.00 -5.17 -15.05
C LEU A 514 15.25 -4.78 -16.33
N LEU A 515 15.03 -3.48 -16.55
CA LEU A 515 14.30 -2.94 -17.70
C LEU A 515 15.18 -2.53 -18.89
N GLY A 516 16.46 -2.26 -18.68
CA GLY A 516 17.46 -2.06 -19.74
C GLY A 516 18.33 -3.30 -19.89
#